data_AF-A0A7W2TEU1-F1
#
_entry.id   AF-A0A7W2TEU1-F1
#
_cell.length_a   1.000
_cell.length_b   1.000
_cell.length_c   1.000
_cell.angle_alpha   90.00
_cell.angle_beta   90.00
_cell.angle_gamma   90.00
#
_symmetry.space_group_name_H-M   'P 1'
#
loop_
_entity.id
_entity.type
_entity.pdbx_description
1 polymer ?
#
loop_
_entity_poly.entity_id
_entity_poly.type
_entity_poly.pdbx_seq_one_letter_code
_entity_poly.pdbx_strand_id
1 'polypeptide(L)' 'MLLFYGASDTLVNVRQSQRFYQKLLDLNKPVEYIELADGDHYLSIQRNRHKAFTAIAEFFKQHLVSLK' A
#
# COMPACT_ATOMS: atom_id res chain seq x y z
N MET A 1 -3.44 1.17 9.27
CA MET A 1 -3.91 0.58 7.98
C MET A 1 -2.78 0.66 6.98
N LEU A 2 -2.62 -0.34 6.11
CA LEU A 2 -1.62 -0.32 5.03
C LEU A 2 -2.31 -0.15 3.68
N LEU A 3 -1.80 0.78 2.88
CA LEU A 3 -2.22 1.04 1.50
C LEU A 3 -0.99 0.94 0.59
N PHE A 4 -1.09 0.23 -0.53
CA PHE A 4 -0.07 0.25 -1.57
C PHE A 4 -0.70 0.29 -2.96
N TYR A 5 0.00 0.92 -3.91
CA TYR A 5 -0.58 1.21 -5.23
C TYR A 5 0.45 1.34 -6.34
N GLY A 6 0.10 0.98 -7.58
CA GLY A 6 0.93 1.18 -8.76
C GLY A 6 0.87 2.62 -9.28
N ALA A 7 2.02 3.30 -9.38
CA ALA A 7 2.08 4.70 -9.86
C ALA A 7 1.59 4.86 -11.32
N SER A 8 1.65 3.78 -12.10
CA SER A 8 1.29 3.73 -13.52
C SER A 8 0.09 2.82 -13.79
N ASP A 9 -0.73 2.56 -12.78
CA ASP A 9 -1.96 1.79 -12.93
C ASP A 9 -2.93 2.51 -13.90
N THR A 10 -3.25 1.83 -15.00
CA THR A 10 -4.14 2.33 -16.06
C THR A 10 -5.58 1.87 -15.91
N LEU A 11 -5.84 0.88 -15.06
CA LEU A 11 -7.18 0.35 -14.79
C LEU A 11 -7.86 1.12 -13.67
N VAL A 12 -7.13 1.37 -12.60
CA VAL A 12 -7.60 2.18 -11.49
C VAL A 12 -6.59 3.31 -11.28
N ASN A 13 -7.06 4.55 -11.22
CA ASN A 13 -6.17 5.68 -11.17
C ASN A 13 -5.62 5.92 -9.74
N VAL A 14 -4.30 6.13 -9.63
CA VAL A 14 -3.59 6.38 -8.35
C VAL A 14 -4.19 7.51 -7.51
N ARG A 15 -4.86 8.48 -8.13
CA ARG A 15 -5.55 9.56 -7.39
C ARG A 15 -6.61 9.04 -6.43
N GLN A 16 -7.21 7.87 -6.66
CA GLN A 16 -8.17 7.31 -5.71
C GLN A 16 -7.49 6.94 -4.38
N SER A 17 -6.34 6.28 -4.44
CA SER A 17 -5.59 5.87 -3.25
C SER A 17 -4.96 7.08 -2.55
N GLN A 18 -4.44 8.06 -3.30
CA GLN A 18 -3.93 9.31 -2.76
C GLN A 18 -5.02 10.12 -2.02
N ARG A 19 -6.23 10.24 -2.58
CA ARG A 19 -7.36 10.90 -1.92
C ARG A 19 -7.77 10.17 -0.64
N PHE A 20 -7.78 8.84 -0.66
CA PHE A 20 -8.12 8.06 0.52
C PHE A 20 -7.07 8.23 1.63
N TYR A 21 -5.80 8.16 1.27
CA TYR A 21 -4.69 8.44 2.19
C TYR A 21 -4.82 9.83 2.84
N GLN A 22 -5.03 10.88 2.03
CA GLN A 22 -5.21 12.23 2.55
C GLN A 22 -6.39 12.33 3.53
N LYS A 23 -7.53 11.70 3.22
CA LYS A 23 -8.69 11.72 4.12
C LYS A 23 -8.44 11.00 5.44
N LEU A 24 -7.60 9.97 5.46
CA LEU A 24 -7.20 9.28 6.68
C LEU A 24 -6.28 10.16 7.54
N LEU A 25 -5.35 10.88 6.89
CA LEU A 25 -4.52 11.88 7.57
C LEU A 25 -5.36 13.00 8.17
N ASP A 26 -6.31 13.57 7.40
CA ASP A 26 -7.24 14.61 7.86
C ASP A 26 -8.05 14.16 9.10
N LEU A 27 -8.31 12.85 9.23
CA LEU A 27 -9.04 12.24 10.35
C LEU A 27 -8.13 11.71 11.46
N ASN A 28 -6.83 12.00 11.42
CA ASN A 28 -5.81 11.49 12.35
C ASN A 28 -5.84 9.95 12.52
N LYS A 29 -6.16 9.22 11.44
CA LYS A 29 -6.17 7.75 11.46
C LYS A 29 -4.78 7.22 11.08
N PRO A 30 -4.21 6.25 11.82
CA PRO A 30 -2.90 5.70 11.50
C PRO A 30 -2.95 4.94 10.17
N VAL A 31 -2.15 5.41 9.21
CA VAL A 31 -2.07 4.85 7.86
C VAL A 31 -0.64 4.89 7.34
N GLU A 32 -0.23 3.80 6.69
CA GLU A 32 0.98 3.71 5.89
C GLU A 32 0.57 3.67 4.40
N TYR A 33 1.27 4.44 3.56
CA TYR A 33 1.00 4.52 2.12
C TYR A 33 2.27 4.28 1.32
N ILE A 34 2.20 3.33 0.39
CA ILE A 34 3.32 2.92 -0.47
C ILE A 34 2.93 3.04 -1.93
N GLU A 35 3.48 4.03 -2.63
CA GLU A 35 3.40 4.09 -4.09
C GLU A 35 4.55 3.26 -4.72
N LEU A 36 4.20 2.44 -5.69
CA LEU A 36 5.09 1.51 -6.39
C LEU A 36 5.49 2.14 -7.73
N ALA A 37 6.74 2.60 -7.83
CA ALA A 37 7.26 3.27 -9.01
C ALA A 37 7.18 2.38 -10.26
N ASP A 38 6.67 2.96 -11.35
CA ASP A 38 6.34 2.28 -12.62
C ASP A 38 5.39 1.08 -12.45
N GLY A 39 4.72 0.96 -11.30
CA GLY A 39 3.86 -0.18 -11.00
C GLY A 39 2.56 -0.12 -11.78
N ASP A 40 2.18 -1.23 -12.39
CA ASP A 40 0.87 -1.46 -12.99
C ASP A 40 -0.10 -2.08 -11.98
N HIS A 41 -1.32 -2.39 -12.44
CA HIS A 41 -2.36 -3.01 -11.63
C HIS A 41 -1.99 -4.42 -11.14
N TYR A 42 -1.11 -5.12 -11.85
CA TYR A 42 -0.87 -6.55 -11.69
C TYR A 42 0.39 -6.88 -10.87
N LEU A 43 1.06 -5.87 -10.31
CA LEU A 43 2.36 -6.02 -9.65
C LEU A 43 3.38 -6.73 -10.57
N SER A 44 3.42 -6.39 -11.85
CA SER A 44 4.24 -7.09 -12.86
C SER A 44 5.75 -6.96 -12.62
N ILE A 45 6.18 -5.90 -11.92
CA ILE A 45 7.59 -5.61 -11.64
C ILE A 45 8.05 -6.33 -10.36
N GLN A 46 9.13 -7.12 -10.45
CA GLN A 46 9.66 -7.93 -9.34
C GLN A 46 10.04 -7.10 -8.10
N ARG A 47 10.72 -5.95 -8.27
CA ARG A 47 11.05 -5.05 -7.14
C ARG A 47 9.81 -4.55 -6.41
N ASN A 48 8.72 -4.30 -7.14
CA ASN A 48 7.46 -3.81 -6.57
C ASN A 48 6.74 -4.93 -5.81
N ARG A 49 6.77 -6.18 -6.32
CA ARG A 49 6.29 -7.35 -5.57
C ARG A 49 7.05 -7.54 -4.27
N HIS A 50 8.37 -7.48 -4.31
CA HIS A 50 9.19 -7.63 -3.12
C HIS A 50 8.84 -6.57 -2.07
N LYS A 51 8.76 -5.30 -2.48
CA LYS A 51 8.37 -4.19 -1.60
C LYS A 51 6.98 -4.39 -0.99
N ALA A 52 5.98 -4.75 -1.81
CA ALA A 52 4.61 -4.97 -1.35
C ALA A 52 4.52 -6.13 -0.35
N PHE A 53 5.11 -7.30 -0.66
CA PHE A 53 5.03 -8.46 0.21
C PHE A 53 5.82 -8.29 1.52
N THR A 54 6.95 -7.58 1.50
CA THR A 54 7.67 -7.22 2.73
C THR A 54 6.80 -6.34 3.63
N ALA A 55 6.20 -5.28 3.09
CA ALA A 55 5.32 -4.39 3.86
C ALA A 55 4.10 -5.13 4.43
N ILE A 56 3.49 -6.04 3.66
CA ILE A 56 2.37 -6.87 4.14
C ILE A 56 2.83 -7.76 5.30
N ALA A 57 3.99 -8.42 5.19
CA ALA A 57 4.53 -9.28 6.23
C ALA A 57 4.81 -8.50 7.53
N GLU A 58 5.42 -7.31 7.41
CA GLU A 58 5.68 -6.42 8.54
C GLU A 58 4.40 -5.91 9.19
N PHE A 59 3.42 -5.49 8.38
CA PHE A 59 2.12 -5.04 8.87
C PHE A 59 1.40 -6.15 9.66
N PHE A 60 1.40 -7.39 9.16
CA PHE A 60 0.84 -8.52 9.88
C PHE A 60 1.61 -8.85 11.15
N LYS A 61 2.94 -8.78 11.13
CA LYS A 61 3.76 -8.99 12.33
C LYS A 61 3.42 -7.98 13.43
N GLN A 62 3.17 -6.72 13.06
CA GLN A 62 2.86 -5.65 14.00
C GLN A 62 1.42 -5.70 14.53
N HIS A 63 0.46 -6.17 13.74
CA HIS A 63 -0.97 -5.98 14.05
C HIS A 63 -1.78 -7.27 14.22
N LEU A 64 -1.29 -8.42 13.78
CA LEU A 64 -2.03 -9.70 13.81
C LEU A 64 -1.34 -10.80 14.61
N VAL A 65 -0.14 -10.56 15.15
CA VAL A 65 0.50 -11.55 16.03
C VAL A 65 -0.19 -11.54 17.38
N SER A 66 -1.21 -12.39 17.51
CA SER A 66 -1.57 -12.99 18.78
C SER A 66 -0.48 -13.99 19.12
N LEU A 67 0.40 -13.65 20.07
CA LEU A 67 1.24 -14.62 20.75
C LEU A 67 0.30 -15.62 21.45
N LYS A 68 0.21 -16.84 20.91
CA LYS A 68 -0.09 -18.03 21.72
C LYS A 68 1.23 -18.63 22.17
#